data_AF-A0A099UIU8-F1
#
_entry.id   AF-A0A099UIU8-F1
#
_cell.length_a   1.000
_cell.length_b   1.000
_cell.length_c   1.000
_cell.angle_alpha   90.00
_cell.angle_beta   90.00
_cell.angle_gamma   90.00
#
_symmetry.space_group_name_H-M   'P 1'
#
loop_
_entity.id
_entity.type
_entity.pdbx_description
1 polymer ?
#
loop_
_entity_poly.entity_id
_entity_poly.type
_entity_poly.pdbx_seq_one_letter_code
_entity_poly.pdbx_strand_id
1 'polypeptide(L)'
;MRETICKGLIFEPLTLKEFLASCNKDYLESSLSNSQKSDFKQKVAQYLESYEQNKGHNESAIVANALAPFLKELGFHAQPAYKQQGNSEIDLSLLKDSKVEIIIEAKKQPINAKEMFSPNKPNCKALHECILYYFREHEGDSQTLIPNVNLRFIIITDFTQFYIFSAREFERHFYKNKAISNLYKTHKEKGLIDNSKDFYTEIQKILVKQLNGGGGGRREFSRRFCA
;
A
#
# COMPACT_ATOMS: atom_id res chain seq x y z
N MET A 1 24.54 -15.73 -25.09
CA MET A 1 23.93 -14.39 -25.20
C MET A 1 23.09 -14.21 -23.95
N ARG A 2 23.45 -13.29 -23.05
CA ARG A 2 22.73 -13.10 -21.77
C ARG A 2 21.42 -12.38 -22.07
N GLU A 3 20.29 -12.96 -21.72
CA GLU A 3 18.98 -12.29 -21.82
C GLU A 3 18.97 -11.06 -20.92
N THR A 4 18.91 -9.89 -21.56
CA THR A 4 18.69 -8.62 -20.85
C THR A 4 17.22 -8.56 -20.43
N ILE A 5 16.94 -9.01 -19.20
CA ILE A 5 15.62 -8.84 -18.59
C ILE A 5 15.34 -7.33 -18.45
N CYS A 6 14.35 -6.82 -19.19
CA CYS A 6 13.94 -5.42 -19.11
C CYS A 6 13.53 -5.06 -17.67
N LYS A 7 14.17 -4.03 -17.10
CA LYS A 7 13.95 -3.56 -15.72
C LYS A 7 12.74 -2.63 -15.62
N GLY A 8 11.52 -3.17 -15.74
CA GLY A 8 10.31 -2.48 -15.29
C GLY A 8 10.06 -2.72 -13.79
N LEU A 9 9.21 -1.90 -13.16
CA LEU A 9 8.65 -2.25 -11.84
C LEU A 9 7.63 -3.37 -12.03
N ILE A 10 8.09 -4.61 -11.91
CA ILE A 10 7.27 -5.81 -12.07
C ILE A 10 7.10 -6.42 -10.68
N PHE A 11 5.89 -6.28 -10.13
CA PHE A 11 5.49 -6.95 -8.91
C PHE A 11 5.22 -8.42 -9.19
N GLU A 12 5.73 -9.29 -8.34
CA GLU A 12 5.42 -10.71 -8.39
C GLU A 12 3.97 -10.93 -7.93
N PRO A 13 3.11 -11.55 -8.76
CA PRO A 13 1.74 -11.78 -8.39
C PRO A 13 1.71 -12.79 -7.23
N LEU A 14 1.08 -12.40 -6.13
CA LEU A 14 0.80 -13.31 -5.04
C LEU A 14 -0.47 -14.10 -5.36
N THR A 15 -0.34 -15.40 -5.63
CA THR A 15 -1.51 -16.25 -5.86
C THR A 15 -2.34 -16.36 -4.59
N LEU A 16 -3.65 -16.64 -4.72
CA LEU A 16 -4.51 -16.87 -3.55
C LEU A 16 -3.94 -17.96 -2.64
N LYS A 17 -3.37 -19.03 -3.22
CA LYS A 17 -2.73 -20.10 -2.45
C LYS A 17 -1.54 -19.60 -1.65
N GLU A 18 -0.64 -18.83 -2.27
CA GLU A 18 0.53 -18.25 -1.58
C GLU A 18 0.12 -17.23 -0.53
N PHE A 19 -0.89 -16.40 -0.81
CA PHE A 19 -1.44 -15.44 0.13
C PHE A 19 -1.99 -16.14 1.38
N LEU A 20 -2.89 -17.12 1.19
CA LEU A 20 -3.46 -17.89 2.29
C LEU A 20 -2.39 -18.62 3.08
N ALA A 21 -1.46 -19.30 2.40
CA ALA A 21 -0.33 -19.99 3.04
C ALA A 21 0.59 -19.04 3.83
N SER A 22 0.73 -17.79 3.38
CA SER A 22 1.51 -16.78 4.12
C SER A 22 0.81 -16.35 5.41
N CYS A 23 -0.53 -16.31 5.42
CA CYS A 23 -1.35 -15.90 6.56
C CYS A 23 -1.52 -17.03 7.59
N ASN A 24 -2.10 -18.15 7.16
CA ASN A 24 -2.25 -19.39 7.91
C ASN A 24 -2.50 -20.54 6.92
N LYS A 25 -1.69 -21.61 7.01
CA LYS A 25 -1.81 -22.79 6.13
C LYS A 25 -3.19 -23.45 6.23
N ASP A 26 -3.82 -23.41 7.40
CA ASP A 26 -5.14 -24.02 7.63
C ASP A 26 -6.24 -23.35 6.79
N TYR A 27 -6.04 -22.11 6.34
CA TYR A 27 -7.01 -21.45 5.46
C TYR A 27 -7.15 -22.11 4.10
N LEU A 28 -6.14 -22.82 3.62
CA LEU A 28 -6.20 -23.56 2.35
C LEU A 28 -7.21 -24.71 2.40
N GLU A 29 -7.43 -25.26 3.59
CA GLU A 29 -8.32 -26.40 3.83
C GLU A 29 -9.65 -25.97 4.46
N SER A 30 -9.71 -24.72 4.95
CA SER A 30 -10.93 -24.16 5.53
C SER A 30 -11.98 -23.87 4.45
N SER A 31 -13.23 -24.26 4.72
CA SER A 31 -14.38 -23.82 3.93
C SER A 31 -15.21 -22.83 4.75
N LEU A 32 -15.52 -21.68 4.15
CA LEU A 32 -16.44 -20.72 4.74
C LEU A 32 -17.88 -21.25 4.67
N SER A 33 -18.59 -21.19 5.80
CA SER A 33 -20.01 -21.52 5.85
C SER A 33 -20.84 -20.52 5.04
N ASN A 34 -22.05 -20.93 4.64
CA ASN A 34 -22.97 -20.03 3.95
C ASN A 34 -23.35 -18.80 4.81
N SER A 35 -23.43 -18.98 6.13
CA SER A 35 -23.67 -17.88 7.07
C SER A 35 -22.52 -16.87 7.06
N GLN A 36 -21.26 -17.32 7.12
CA GLN A 36 -20.09 -16.42 7.04
C GLN A 36 -20.03 -15.67 5.71
N LYS A 37 -20.33 -16.35 4.59
CA LYS A 37 -20.39 -15.71 3.27
C LYS A 37 -21.50 -14.65 3.21
N SER A 38 -22.66 -14.94 3.81
CA SER A 38 -23.79 -14.01 3.85
C SER A 38 -23.49 -12.79 4.72
N ASP A 39 -22.91 -13.01 5.90
CA ASP A 39 -22.48 -11.95 6.82
C ASP A 39 -21.46 -11.02 6.14
N PHE A 40 -20.45 -11.59 5.48
CA PHE A 40 -19.47 -10.80 4.73
C PHE A 40 -20.12 -9.96 3.62
N LYS A 41 -21.03 -10.56 2.83
CA LYS A 41 -21.77 -9.83 1.78
C LYS A 41 -22.60 -8.67 2.37
N GLN A 42 -23.23 -8.88 3.51
CA GLN A 42 -23.99 -7.84 4.19
C GLN A 42 -23.09 -6.68 4.63
N LYS A 43 -21.94 -6.98 5.25
CA LYS A 43 -20.95 -5.97 5.66
C LYS A 43 -20.40 -5.19 4.46
N VAL A 44 -20.15 -5.86 3.33
CA VAL A 44 -19.76 -5.19 2.08
C VAL A 44 -20.87 -4.27 1.56
N ALA A 45 -22.12 -4.71 1.58
CA ALA A 45 -23.25 -3.86 1.16
C ALA A 45 -23.37 -2.61 2.04
N GLN A 46 -23.28 -2.76 3.36
CA GLN A 46 -23.30 -1.65 4.32
C GLN A 46 -22.12 -0.70 4.13
N TYR A 47 -20.93 -1.23 3.86
CA TYR A 47 -19.75 -0.42 3.53
C TYR A 47 -19.99 0.41 2.27
N LEU A 48 -20.54 -0.18 1.20
CA LEU A 48 -20.80 0.53 -0.05
C LEU A 48 -21.86 1.63 0.15
N GLU A 49 -22.91 1.40 0.95
CA GLU A 49 -23.88 2.42 1.32
C GLU A 49 -23.22 3.58 2.09
N SER A 50 -22.39 3.27 3.09
CA SER A 50 -21.65 4.28 3.85
C SER A 50 -20.66 5.06 2.97
N TYR A 51 -19.95 4.38 2.07
CA TYR A 51 -19.08 5.02 1.09
C TYR A 51 -19.88 5.99 0.20
N GLU A 52 -21.02 5.57 -0.33
CA GLU A 52 -21.87 6.40 -1.18
C GLU A 52 -22.37 7.67 -0.46
N GLN A 53 -22.70 7.56 0.82
CA GLN A 53 -23.08 8.72 1.65
C GLN A 53 -21.89 9.67 1.92
N ASN A 54 -20.67 9.14 2.02
CA ASN A 54 -19.49 9.90 2.38
C ASN A 54 -18.64 10.37 1.19
N LYS A 55 -18.83 9.83 -0.03
CA LYS A 55 -17.94 10.08 -1.19
C LYS A 55 -17.85 11.55 -1.62
N GLY A 56 -18.79 12.40 -1.19
CA GLY A 56 -18.75 13.85 -1.38
C GLY A 56 -17.70 14.57 -0.51
N HIS A 57 -17.24 13.94 0.57
CA HIS A 57 -16.27 14.51 1.50
C HIS A 57 -14.80 14.27 1.07
N ASN A 58 -13.85 14.79 1.85
CA ASN A 58 -12.42 14.56 1.63
C ASN A 58 -12.01 13.11 1.98
N GLU A 59 -10.82 12.69 1.53
CA GLU A 59 -10.30 11.33 1.72
C GLU A 59 -10.29 10.90 3.19
N SER A 60 -9.77 11.74 4.09
CA SER A 60 -9.69 11.45 5.53
C SER A 60 -11.08 11.19 6.14
N ALA A 61 -12.11 11.92 5.72
CA ALA A 61 -13.48 11.71 6.19
C ALA A 61 -14.05 10.37 5.69
N ILE A 62 -13.82 10.01 4.42
CA ILE A 62 -14.27 8.71 3.88
C ILE A 62 -13.56 7.56 4.61
N VAL A 63 -12.25 7.71 4.87
CA VAL A 63 -11.48 6.73 5.64
C VAL A 63 -12.07 6.56 7.04
N ALA A 64 -12.30 7.65 7.76
CA ALA A 64 -12.79 7.61 9.14
C ALA A 64 -14.23 7.11 9.27
N ASN A 65 -15.10 7.43 8.31
CA ASN A 65 -16.55 7.20 8.41
C ASN A 65 -17.05 5.97 7.63
N ALA A 66 -16.29 5.45 6.66
CA ALA A 66 -16.69 4.29 5.86
C ALA A 66 -15.66 3.15 5.94
N LEU A 67 -14.42 3.39 5.52
CA LEU A 67 -13.42 2.31 5.37
C LEU A 67 -12.97 1.73 6.72
N ALA A 68 -12.62 2.58 7.68
CA ALA A 68 -12.19 2.12 9.00
C ALA A 68 -13.31 1.38 9.77
N PRO A 69 -14.57 1.86 9.81
CA PRO A 69 -15.68 1.09 10.37
C PRO A 69 -15.88 -0.27 9.72
N PHE A 70 -15.85 -0.37 8.40
CA PHE A 70 -15.97 -1.65 7.68
C PHE A 70 -14.89 -2.65 8.10
N LEU A 71 -13.63 -2.24 8.15
CA LEU A 71 -12.54 -3.12 8.60
C LEU A 71 -12.69 -3.53 10.08
N LYS A 72 -13.22 -2.64 10.94
CA LYS A 72 -13.54 -3.00 12.34
C LYS A 72 -14.65 -4.03 12.44
N GLU A 73 -15.69 -3.96 11.60
CA GLU A 73 -16.76 -4.97 11.53
C GLU A 73 -16.27 -6.34 11.04
N LEU A 74 -15.17 -6.36 10.29
CA LEU A 74 -14.44 -7.58 9.91
C LEU A 74 -13.50 -8.09 11.01
N GLY A 75 -13.41 -7.39 12.14
CA GLY A 75 -12.60 -7.79 13.30
C GLY A 75 -11.17 -7.27 13.31
N PHE A 76 -10.81 -6.34 12.42
CA PHE A 76 -9.48 -5.72 12.43
C PHE A 76 -9.40 -4.56 13.43
N HIS A 77 -8.23 -4.40 14.05
CA HIS A 77 -7.91 -3.18 14.78
C HIS A 77 -7.48 -2.08 13.79
N ALA A 78 -8.45 -1.34 13.27
CA ALA A 78 -8.22 -0.28 12.30
C ALA A 78 -8.04 1.10 12.97
N GLN A 79 -6.89 1.72 12.76
CA GLN A 79 -6.55 3.07 13.24
C GLN A 79 -6.43 4.04 12.05
N PRO A 80 -7.42 4.92 11.83
CA PRO A 80 -7.26 6.01 10.86
C PRO A 80 -6.25 7.02 11.37
N ALA A 81 -5.67 7.81 10.46
CA ALA A 81 -4.79 8.92 10.82
C ALA A 81 -3.59 8.47 11.70
N TYR A 82 -2.91 7.39 11.31
CA TYR A 82 -1.78 6.87 12.09
C TYR A 82 -0.55 7.74 11.86
N LYS A 83 -0.19 8.52 12.88
CA LYS A 83 0.95 9.44 12.82
C LYS A 83 2.27 8.70 12.62
N GLN A 84 3.20 9.32 11.93
CA GLN A 84 4.60 8.91 11.89
C GLN A 84 5.49 10.12 12.23
N GLN A 85 6.81 9.91 12.33
CA GLN A 85 7.72 11.03 12.58
C GLN A 85 7.60 12.11 11.50
N GLY A 86 7.62 13.38 11.92
CA GLY A 86 7.41 14.54 11.06
C GLY A 86 5.93 14.86 10.84
N ASN A 87 5.62 15.55 9.74
CA ASN A 87 4.26 15.99 9.40
C ASN A 87 3.52 14.97 8.50
N SER A 88 3.75 13.68 8.71
CA SER A 88 3.18 12.62 7.88
C SER A 88 2.30 11.68 8.68
N GLU A 89 1.28 11.18 8.01
CA GLU A 89 0.24 10.35 8.59
C GLU A 89 -0.16 9.29 7.58
N ILE A 90 -0.22 8.03 7.99
CA ILE A 90 -0.81 6.96 7.19
C ILE A 90 -2.32 7.10 7.29
N ASP A 91 -3.01 7.15 6.14
CA ASP A 91 -4.47 7.31 6.08
C ASP A 91 -5.19 6.32 6.99
N LEU A 92 -4.83 5.04 6.89
CA LEU A 92 -5.37 3.96 7.73
C LEU A 92 -4.32 2.87 7.97
N SER A 93 -4.19 2.43 9.21
CA SER A 93 -3.34 1.30 9.59
C SER A 93 -4.16 0.19 10.24
N LEU A 94 -3.86 -1.07 9.92
CA LEU A 94 -4.34 -2.20 10.69
C LEU A 94 -3.25 -2.65 11.64
N LEU A 95 -3.57 -2.71 12.93
CA LEU A 95 -2.61 -2.98 13.99
C LEU A 95 -2.74 -4.41 14.51
N LYS A 96 -1.61 -4.95 14.93
CA LYS A 96 -1.50 -6.18 15.71
C LYS A 96 -0.51 -5.96 16.84
N ASP A 97 -0.91 -6.23 18.07
CA ASP A 97 -0.09 -6.01 19.27
C ASP A 97 0.49 -4.58 19.32
N SER A 98 -0.35 -3.59 18.98
CA SER A 98 -0.01 -2.16 18.91
C SER A 98 1.05 -1.77 17.87
N LYS A 99 1.39 -2.66 16.93
CA LYS A 99 2.30 -2.39 15.80
C LYS A 99 1.54 -2.41 14.48
N VAL A 100 1.96 -1.59 13.52
CA VAL A 100 1.38 -1.57 12.18
C VAL A 100 1.67 -2.90 11.49
N GLU A 101 0.63 -3.68 11.17
CA GLU A 101 0.73 -4.91 10.39
C GLU A 101 0.41 -4.65 8.92
N ILE A 102 -0.52 -3.72 8.64
CA ILE A 102 -0.91 -3.31 7.28
C ILE A 102 -1.00 -1.80 7.18
N ILE A 103 -0.35 -1.23 6.16
CA ILE A 103 -0.47 0.17 5.74
C ILE A 103 -1.55 0.25 4.67
N ILE A 104 -2.47 1.20 4.78
CA ILE A 104 -3.52 1.47 3.78
C ILE A 104 -3.46 2.95 3.39
N GLU A 105 -3.20 3.19 2.11
CA GLU A 105 -3.22 4.51 1.47
C GLU A 105 -4.47 4.62 0.60
N ALA A 106 -5.30 5.63 0.84
CA ALA A 106 -6.60 5.76 0.21
C ALA A 106 -6.66 7.05 -0.63
N LYS A 107 -6.84 6.90 -1.94
CA LYS A 107 -7.03 8.03 -2.86
C LYS A 107 -8.38 7.95 -3.52
N LYS A 108 -9.19 9.01 -3.45
CA LYS A 108 -10.42 9.04 -4.25
C LYS A 108 -10.05 8.85 -5.72
N GLN A 109 -10.87 8.12 -6.48
CA GLN A 109 -10.63 7.99 -7.92
C GLN A 109 -10.40 9.37 -8.53
N PRO A 110 -9.18 9.64 -9.04
CA PRO A 110 -8.78 11.01 -9.23
C PRO A 110 -9.23 11.51 -10.60
N ILE A 111 -9.46 12.83 -10.70
CA ILE A 111 -9.44 13.53 -11.99
C ILE A 111 -8.02 13.43 -12.61
N ASN A 112 -6.99 13.32 -11.77
CA ASN A 112 -5.58 13.26 -12.15
C ASN A 112 -4.98 11.86 -12.01
N ALA A 113 -4.62 11.23 -13.13
CA ALA A 113 -4.03 9.89 -13.17
C ALA A 113 -2.65 9.76 -12.46
N LYS A 114 -2.07 10.83 -11.91
CA LYS A 114 -0.81 10.80 -11.15
C LYS A 114 -0.99 10.52 -9.65
N GLU A 115 -2.21 10.53 -9.14
CA GLU A 115 -2.46 10.36 -7.70
C GLU A 115 -2.63 8.90 -7.31
N MET A 116 -3.48 8.18 -8.05
CA MET A 116 -3.87 6.81 -7.73
C MET A 116 -3.03 5.78 -8.48
N PHE A 117 -2.74 4.66 -7.82
CA PHE A 117 -2.04 3.54 -8.43
C PHE A 117 -2.90 2.83 -9.47
N SER A 118 -2.28 2.45 -10.59
CA SER A 118 -2.81 1.42 -11.46
C SER A 118 -1.65 0.60 -12.02
N PRO A 119 -1.89 -0.64 -12.45
CA PRO A 119 -0.84 -1.47 -13.06
C PRO A 119 -0.16 -0.75 -14.22
N ASN A 120 -0.93 -0.07 -15.07
CA ASN A 120 -0.39 0.65 -16.22
C ASN A 120 0.32 1.97 -15.88
N LYS A 121 0.08 2.53 -14.69
CA LYS A 121 0.66 3.79 -14.22
C LYS A 121 1.09 3.67 -12.75
N PRO A 122 2.14 2.88 -12.45
CA PRO A 122 2.53 2.61 -11.07
C PRO A 122 3.26 3.78 -10.42
N ASN A 123 3.86 4.68 -11.21
CA ASN A 123 4.54 5.88 -10.72
C ASN A 123 3.52 6.98 -10.37
N CYS A 124 2.90 6.85 -9.22
CA CYS A 124 1.87 7.75 -8.69
C CYS A 124 2.18 8.18 -7.25
N LYS A 125 1.50 9.24 -6.81
CA LYS A 125 1.67 9.82 -5.48
C LYS A 125 1.40 8.80 -4.35
N ALA A 126 0.32 8.02 -4.46
CA ALA A 126 -0.01 7.00 -3.46
C ALA A 126 1.12 5.98 -3.25
N LEU A 127 1.80 5.57 -4.32
CA LEU A 127 2.96 4.67 -4.21
C LEU A 127 4.15 5.38 -3.54
N HIS A 128 4.39 6.66 -3.83
CA HIS A 128 5.47 7.43 -3.20
C HIS A 128 5.24 7.61 -1.69
N GLU A 129 4.00 7.88 -1.29
CA GLU A 129 3.56 7.95 0.11
C GLU A 129 3.81 6.59 0.79
N CYS A 130 3.33 5.50 0.19
CA CYS A 130 3.56 4.15 0.70
C CYS A 130 5.05 3.77 0.84
N ILE A 131 5.90 4.19 -0.12
CA ILE A 131 7.35 3.94 -0.04
C ILE A 131 7.92 4.65 1.20
N LEU A 132 7.55 5.91 1.41
CA LEU A 132 8.02 6.65 2.59
C LEU A 132 7.55 5.99 3.89
N TYR A 133 6.28 5.59 3.97
CA TYR A 133 5.70 4.96 5.16
C TYR A 133 6.36 3.62 5.47
N TYR A 134 6.63 2.80 4.44
CA TYR A 134 7.37 1.55 4.58
C TYR A 134 8.76 1.80 5.20
N PHE A 135 9.52 2.76 4.67
CA PHE A 135 10.86 3.06 5.18
C PHE A 135 10.81 3.51 6.65
N ARG A 136 9.84 4.35 7.02
CA ARG A 136 9.67 4.79 8.41
C ARG A 136 9.33 3.65 9.36
N GLU A 137 8.39 2.78 8.99
CA GLU A 137 8.09 1.59 9.80
C GLU A 137 9.33 0.69 9.92
N HIS A 138 10.02 0.44 8.81
CA HIS A 138 11.18 -0.47 8.79
C HIS A 138 12.38 0.05 9.59
N GLU A 139 12.70 1.34 9.50
CA GLU A 139 13.85 1.97 10.18
C GLU A 139 13.53 2.40 11.63
N GLY A 140 12.27 2.29 12.05
CA GLY A 140 11.83 2.72 13.38
C GLY A 140 11.62 4.23 13.50
N ASP A 141 11.38 4.94 12.40
CA ASP A 141 11.05 6.37 12.38
C ASP A 141 9.52 6.59 12.45
N SER A 142 8.82 5.69 13.16
CA SER A 142 7.39 5.75 13.43
C SER A 142 7.11 6.07 14.90
N GLN A 143 5.83 6.12 15.29
CA GLN A 143 5.43 6.38 16.68
C GLN A 143 6.11 5.47 17.72
N THR A 144 6.51 4.25 17.33
CA THR A 144 7.12 3.29 18.26
C THR A 144 8.61 3.50 18.47
N LEU A 145 9.27 4.30 17.63
CA LEU A 145 10.72 4.55 17.63
C LEU A 145 11.59 3.27 17.57
N ILE A 146 11.02 2.16 17.10
CA ILE A 146 11.66 0.85 17.00
C ILE A 146 11.35 0.25 15.62
N PRO A 147 12.33 -0.38 14.94
CA PRO A 147 12.10 -1.09 13.67
C PRO A 147 10.93 -2.06 13.72
N ASN A 148 10.00 -1.92 12.77
CA ASN A 148 8.82 -2.75 12.64
C ASN A 148 9.06 -3.89 11.64
N VAL A 149 9.34 -5.09 12.18
CA VAL A 149 9.49 -6.33 11.41
C VAL A 149 8.16 -7.05 11.15
N ASN A 150 7.05 -6.53 11.66
CA ASN A 150 5.72 -7.13 11.57
C ASN A 150 4.89 -6.61 10.38
N LEU A 151 5.40 -5.65 9.61
CA LEU A 151 4.69 -5.15 8.43
C LEU A 151 4.54 -6.27 7.39
N ARG A 152 3.30 -6.60 7.03
CA ARG A 152 2.97 -7.71 6.13
C ARG A 152 2.53 -7.25 4.77
N PHE A 153 1.66 -6.24 4.74
CA PHE A 153 1.03 -5.79 3.51
C PHE A 153 0.96 -4.26 3.46
N ILE A 154 0.99 -3.75 2.23
CA ILE A 154 0.69 -2.37 1.90
C ILE A 154 -0.47 -2.41 0.91
N ILE A 155 -1.51 -1.63 1.17
CA ILE A 155 -2.72 -1.56 0.36
C ILE A 155 -2.87 -0.15 -0.19
N ILE A 156 -3.05 -0.03 -1.50
CA ILE A 156 -3.46 1.23 -2.13
C ILE A 156 -4.88 1.05 -2.63
N THR A 157 -5.81 1.93 -2.25
CA THR A 157 -7.23 1.77 -2.59
C THR A 157 -7.88 3.05 -3.07
N ASP A 158 -8.84 2.91 -3.98
CA ASP A 158 -9.78 3.98 -4.34
C ASP A 158 -11.13 3.88 -3.63
N PHE A 159 -11.13 3.19 -2.48
CA PHE A 159 -12.29 2.77 -1.69
C PHE A 159 -13.11 1.64 -2.33
N THR A 160 -12.96 1.38 -3.63
CA THR A 160 -13.71 0.33 -4.34
C THR A 160 -12.83 -0.76 -4.94
N GLN A 161 -11.58 -0.44 -5.24
CA GLN A 161 -10.55 -1.33 -5.75
C GLN A 161 -9.35 -1.32 -4.81
N PHE A 162 -8.86 -2.50 -4.44
CA PHE A 162 -7.78 -2.67 -3.48
C PHE A 162 -6.57 -3.32 -4.17
N TYR A 163 -5.46 -2.59 -4.26
CA TYR A 163 -4.18 -3.11 -4.71
C TYR A 163 -3.36 -3.54 -3.51
N ILE A 164 -3.19 -4.86 -3.34
CA ILE A 164 -2.50 -5.44 -2.18
C ILE A 164 -1.08 -5.85 -2.57
N PHE A 165 -0.09 -5.31 -1.87
CA PHE A 165 1.32 -5.62 -2.03
C PHE A 165 1.86 -6.28 -0.77
N SER A 166 2.65 -7.35 -0.92
CA SER A 166 3.40 -7.87 0.23
C SER A 166 4.53 -6.89 0.61
N ALA A 167 4.84 -6.80 1.90
CA ALA A 167 5.96 -5.98 2.39
C ALA A 167 7.31 -6.42 1.78
N ARG A 168 7.44 -7.70 1.41
CA ARG A 168 8.62 -8.23 0.70
C ARG A 168 8.84 -7.58 -0.66
N GLU A 169 7.76 -7.22 -1.36
CA GLU A 169 7.88 -6.52 -2.64
C GLU A 169 8.38 -5.09 -2.46
N PHE A 170 7.96 -4.42 -1.38
CA PHE A 170 8.51 -3.11 -1.01
C PHE A 170 9.98 -3.21 -0.61
N GLU A 171 10.35 -4.25 0.13
CA GLU A 171 11.74 -4.53 0.46
C GLU A 171 12.59 -4.72 -0.81
N ARG A 172 12.12 -5.58 -1.73
CA ARG A 172 12.80 -5.95 -2.98
C ARG A 172 12.98 -4.77 -3.92
N HIS A 173 11.93 -3.97 -4.14
CA HIS A 173 11.93 -2.92 -5.15
C HIS A 173 12.43 -1.56 -4.66
N PHE A 174 12.20 -1.24 -3.38
CA PHE A 174 12.45 0.10 -2.86
C PHE A 174 13.52 0.09 -1.77
N TYR A 175 13.37 -0.75 -0.74
CA TYR A 175 14.32 -0.77 0.37
C TYR A 175 15.73 -1.22 -0.02
N LYS A 176 15.84 -2.27 -0.84
CA LYS A 176 17.13 -2.76 -1.37
C LYS A 176 17.66 -1.95 -2.56
N ASN A 177 16.87 -1.00 -3.07
CA ASN A 177 17.28 -0.15 -4.17
C ASN A 177 18.16 0.98 -3.69
N LYS A 178 19.48 0.86 -3.91
CA LYS A 178 20.49 1.82 -3.45
C LYS A 178 20.14 3.29 -3.74
N ALA A 179 19.53 3.61 -4.88
CA ALA A 179 19.16 4.99 -5.19
C ALA A 179 18.08 5.51 -4.23
N ILE A 180 17.08 4.69 -3.93
CA ILE A 180 15.97 5.04 -3.04
C ILE A 180 16.42 5.00 -1.57
N SER A 181 17.17 3.97 -1.16
CA SER A 181 17.66 3.89 0.23
C SER A 181 18.62 5.02 0.57
N ASN A 182 19.52 5.39 -0.36
CA ASN A 182 20.41 6.53 -0.15
C ASN A 182 19.63 7.85 -0.12
N LEU A 183 18.62 8.02 -0.98
CA LEU A 183 17.74 9.19 -0.95
C LEU A 183 17.10 9.36 0.44
N TYR A 184 16.55 8.28 0.99
CA TYR A 184 15.94 8.29 2.32
C TYR A 184 16.94 8.65 3.41
N LYS A 185 18.11 7.99 3.44
CA LYS A 185 19.18 8.27 4.41
C LYS A 185 19.65 9.72 4.36
N THR A 186 19.90 10.24 3.16
CA THR A 186 20.33 11.64 2.98
C THR A 186 19.25 12.63 3.42
N HIS A 187 17.97 12.36 3.17
CA HIS A 187 16.88 13.21 3.67
C HIS A 187 16.79 13.18 5.19
N LYS A 188 16.95 12.00 5.80
CA LYS A 188 16.96 11.82 7.26
C LYS A 188 18.13 12.57 7.90
N GLU A 189 19.35 12.37 7.41
CA GLU A 189 20.57 13.04 7.91
C GLU A 189 20.49 14.56 7.82
N LYS A 190 19.81 15.09 6.79
CA LYS A 190 19.63 16.54 6.60
C LYS A 190 18.40 17.12 7.32
N GLY A 191 17.63 16.31 8.05
CA GLY A 191 16.38 16.74 8.67
C GLY A 191 15.28 17.14 7.66
N LEU A 192 15.41 16.70 6.39
CA LEU A 192 14.46 17.03 5.32
C LEU A 192 13.34 16.00 5.19
N ILE A 193 13.42 14.87 5.89
CA ILE A 193 12.43 13.79 5.79
C ILE A 193 11.03 14.22 6.32
N ASP A 194 11.00 15.24 7.17
CA ASP A 194 9.76 15.85 7.67
C ASP A 194 9.03 16.65 6.57
N ASN A 195 9.74 17.09 5.53
CA ASN A 195 9.17 17.64 4.29
C ASN A 195 9.03 16.54 3.23
N SER A 196 7.90 15.84 3.27
CA SER A 196 7.65 14.69 2.41
C SER A 196 7.55 15.01 0.90
N LYS A 197 7.27 16.27 0.53
CA LYS A 197 7.08 16.67 -0.89
C LYS A 197 8.36 16.56 -1.73
N ASP A 198 9.50 16.93 -1.15
CA ASP A 198 10.79 16.85 -1.84
C ASP A 198 11.18 15.39 -2.06
N PHE A 199 10.96 14.55 -1.04
CA PHE A 199 11.16 13.11 -1.13
C PHE A 199 10.31 12.49 -2.25
N TYR A 200 9.02 12.81 -2.33
CA TYR A 200 8.13 12.30 -3.38
C TYR A 200 8.59 12.71 -4.78
N THR A 201 9.03 13.96 -4.94
CA THR A 201 9.54 14.48 -6.21
C THR A 201 10.78 13.73 -6.68
N GLU A 202 11.71 13.41 -5.77
CA GLU A 202 12.90 12.64 -6.11
C GLU A 202 12.61 11.15 -6.37
N ILE A 203 11.71 10.53 -5.61
CA ILE A 203 11.22 9.17 -5.90
C ILE A 203 10.60 9.12 -7.29
N GLN A 204 9.75 10.09 -7.64
CA GLN A 204 9.12 10.17 -8.96
C GLN A 204 10.18 10.15 -10.07
N LYS A 205 11.25 10.95 -9.95
CA LYS A 205 12.35 11.01 -10.92
C LYS A 205 13.11 9.68 -11.01
N ILE A 206 13.39 9.04 -9.88
CA ILE A 206 14.06 7.72 -9.84
C ILE A 206 13.19 6.69 -10.57
N LEU A 207 11.89 6.65 -10.28
CA LEU A 207 10.96 5.70 -10.90
C LEU A 207 10.76 5.96 -12.40
N VAL A 208 10.72 7.23 -12.85
CA VAL A 208 10.69 7.55 -14.29
C VAL A 208 11.92 6.95 -14.99
N LYS A 209 13.12 7.11 -14.43
CA LYS A 209 14.35 6.55 -15.02
C LYS A 209 14.33 5.03 -15.07
N GLN A 210 13.82 4.37 -14.03
CA GLN A 210 13.70 2.91 -13.99
C GLN A 210 12.70 2.41 -15.03
N LEU A 211 11.53 3.05 -15.16
CA LEU A 211 10.50 2.65 -16.10
C LEU A 211 10.86 2.95 -17.57
N ASN A 212 11.56 4.06 -17.84
CA ASN A 212 11.95 4.47 -19.19
C ASN A 212 13.27 3.85 -19.69
N GLY A 213 14.07 3.23 -18.80
CA GLY A 213 15.29 2.52 -19.17
C GLY A 213 15.06 1.18 -19.91
N GLY A 214 13.80 0.82 -20.19
CA GLY A 214 13.43 -0.36 -20.99
C GLY A 214 13.09 0.04 -22.43
N GLY A 215 13.93 -0.38 -23.38
CA GLY A 215 13.66 -0.22 -24.81
C GLY A 215 12.32 -0.83 -25.25
N GLY A 216 11.74 -0.22 -26.28
CA GLY A 216 10.38 -0.42 -26.80
C GLY A 216 9.88 -1.87 -26.80
N GLY A 217 8.99 -2.16 -25.87
CA GLY A 217 8.17 -3.36 -25.87
C GLY A 217 7.00 -3.11 -24.92
N ARG A 218 5.84 -2.73 -25.46
CA ARG A 218 4.59 -2.75 -24.70
C ARG A 218 4.35 -4.20 -24.28
N ARG A 219 4.75 -4.56 -23.07
CA ARG A 219 4.19 -5.73 -22.41
C ARG A 219 2.95 -5.25 -21.67
N GLU A 220 1.79 -5.75 -22.10
CA GLU A 220 0.57 -5.66 -21.32
C GLU A 220 0.90 -6.13 -19.90
N PHE A 221 0.48 -5.33 -18.92
CA PHE A 221 0.36 -5.82 -17.55
C PHE A 221 -0.58 -7.02 -17.58
N SER A 222 -0.01 -8.22 -17.52
CA SER A 222 -0.78 -9.45 -17.42
C SER A 222 -1.64 -9.33 -16.17
N ARG A 223 -2.94 -9.17 -16.41
CA ARG A 223 -4.00 -9.10 -15.40
C ARG A 223 -3.88 -10.29 -14.47
N ARG A 224 -3.36 -10.08 -13.26
CA ARG A 224 -3.46 -10.96 -12.10
C ARG A 224 -3.00 -10.19 -10.86
N PHE A 225 -3.64 -9.05 -10.63
CA PHE A 225 -3.81 -8.59 -9.26
C PHE A 225 -4.96 -9.42 -8.68
N CYS A 226 -4.80 -9.99 -7.48
CA CYS A 226 -5.91 -10.61 -6.79
C CYS A 226 -7.04 -9.59 -6.70
N ALA A 227 -8.20 -9.99 -7.25
CA ALA A 227 -9.48 -9.32 -7.08
C ALA A 227 -9.98 -9.50 -5.65
#